data_AF-B5GS15-F1
#
_entry.id   AF-B5GS15-F1
#
_cell.length_a   1.000
_cell.length_b   1.000
_cell.length_c   1.000
_cell.angle_alpha   90.00
_cell.angle_beta   90.00
_cell.angle_gamma   90.00
#
_symmetry.space_group_name_H-M   'P 1'
#
loop_
_entity.id
_entity.type
_entity.pdbx_description
1 polymer ?
#
loop_
_entity_poly.entity_id
_entity_poly.type
_entity_poly.pdbx_seq_one_letter_code
_entity_poly.pdbx_strand_id
1 'polypeptide(L)'
;MGPYGPERIYAPRRAPAERAKTEPATEAQVKYLTTLAEKVGTERFDAEFAKVTKMTKMTKGSDIEPRTPRQRCSTAAKRLTKAKARTLISALVGG
;
A
#
# COMPACT_ATOMS: atom_id res chain seq x y z
N MET A 1 -11.43 48.11 -7.37
CA MET A 1 -10.67 46.86 -7.24
C MET A 1 -11.62 45.78 -6.74
N GLY A 2 -11.95 44.79 -7.57
CA GLY A 2 -12.88 43.71 -7.20
C GLY A 2 -12.21 42.63 -6.33
N PRO A 3 -12.95 41.95 -5.44
CA PRO A 3 -12.42 40.98 -4.49
C PRO A 3 -12.30 39.58 -5.12
N TYR A 4 -11.51 39.44 -6.18
CA TYR A 4 -11.23 38.14 -6.79
C TYR A 4 -9.72 37.92 -6.89
N GLY A 5 -9.08 37.74 -5.73
CA GLY A 5 -7.83 36.97 -5.68
C GLY A 5 -8.18 35.49 -5.79
N PRO A 6 -7.49 34.67 -6.61
CA PRO A 6 -7.74 33.24 -6.62
C PRO A 6 -7.20 32.67 -5.30
N GLU A 7 -8.05 32.63 -4.28
CA GLU A 7 -7.92 31.74 -3.14
C GLU A 7 -7.96 30.31 -3.71
N ARG A 8 -6.80 29.85 -4.17
CA ARG A 8 -6.53 28.44 -4.36
C ARG A 8 -6.53 27.85 -2.95
N ILE A 9 -7.71 27.45 -2.50
CA ILE A 9 -7.92 26.59 -1.34
C ILE A 9 -7.10 25.33 -1.62
N TYR A 10 -5.83 25.35 -1.21
CA TYR A 10 -5.01 24.16 -1.12
C TYR A 10 -5.52 23.40 0.10
N ALA A 11 -6.67 22.73 -0.04
CA ALA A 11 -7.11 21.76 0.93
C ALA A 11 -5.93 20.80 1.19
N PRO A 12 -5.56 20.51 2.44
CA PRO A 12 -4.32 19.83 2.72
C PRO A 12 -4.41 18.40 2.16
N ARG A 13 -3.75 18.18 1.02
CA ARG A 13 -3.49 16.86 0.42
C ARG A 13 -2.86 15.87 1.41
N ARG A 14 -2.35 16.37 2.55
CA ARG A 14 -1.86 15.62 3.69
C ARG A 14 -2.94 14.80 4.41
N ALA A 15 -4.17 15.28 4.57
CA ALA A 15 -5.16 14.57 5.39
C ALA A 15 -5.53 13.17 4.84
N PRO A 16 -5.76 12.97 3.52
CA PRO A 16 -5.98 11.64 2.96
C PRO A 16 -4.72 10.77 2.97
N ALA A 17 -3.55 11.37 2.75
CA ALA A 17 -2.28 10.65 2.71
C ALA A 17 -1.84 10.13 4.09
N GLU A 18 -2.05 10.91 5.16
CA GLU A 18 -1.81 10.48 6.53
C GLU A 18 -2.78 9.36 6.94
N ARG A 19 -4.07 9.48 6.61
CA ARG A 19 -5.06 8.42 6.89
C ARG A 19 -4.72 7.12 6.17
N ALA A 20 -4.27 7.18 4.93
CA ALA A 20 -3.90 5.99 4.17
C ALA A 20 -2.71 5.20 4.77
N LYS A 21 -1.90 5.83 5.63
CA LYS A 21 -0.79 5.15 6.32
C LYS A 21 -1.27 4.20 7.42
N THR A 22 -2.43 4.48 8.02
CA THR A 22 -3.00 3.71 9.13
C THR A 22 -4.25 2.92 8.74
N GLU A 23 -4.97 3.37 7.70
CA GLU A 23 -6.12 2.64 7.15
C GLU A 23 -5.69 1.27 6.61
N PRO A 24 -6.45 0.19 6.90
CA PRO A 24 -6.19 -1.11 6.31
C PRO A 24 -6.37 -1.06 4.78
N ALA A 25 -5.72 -1.99 4.08
CA ALA A 25 -5.91 -2.16 2.64
C ALA A 25 -7.38 -2.43 2.32
N THR A 26 -7.88 -1.82 1.24
CA THR A 26 -9.27 -2.03 0.81
C THR A 26 -9.44 -3.42 0.19
N GLU A 27 -10.65 -3.96 0.21
CA GLU A 27 -10.94 -5.27 -0.41
C GLU A 27 -10.57 -5.30 -1.90
N ALA A 28 -10.82 -4.20 -2.61
CA ALA A 28 -10.43 -4.06 -4.01
C ALA A 28 -8.90 -4.16 -4.19
N GLN A 29 -8.11 -3.54 -3.31
CA GLN A 29 -6.65 -3.64 -3.34
C GLN A 29 -6.18 -5.06 -3.03
N VAL A 30 -6.77 -5.72 -2.03
CA VAL A 30 -6.44 -7.11 -1.66
C VAL A 30 -6.76 -8.07 -2.82
N LYS A 31 -7.93 -7.92 -3.45
CA LYS A 31 -8.34 -8.72 -4.61
C LYS A 31 -7.37 -8.52 -5.77
N TYR A 32 -7.05 -7.27 -6.07
CA TYR A 32 -6.12 -6.95 -7.16
C TYR A 32 -4.71 -7.49 -6.92
N LEU A 33 -4.19 -7.37 -5.69
CA LEU A 33 -2.90 -7.94 -5.30
C LEU A 33 -2.89 -9.47 -5.40
N THR A 34 -4.01 -10.13 -5.09
CA THR A 34 -4.13 -11.59 -5.23
C THR A 34 -4.02 -12.00 -6.70
N THR A 35 -4.76 -11.33 -7.59
CA THR A 35 -4.67 -11.57 -9.04
C THR A 35 -3.29 -11.23 -9.60
N LEU A 36 -2.64 -10.16 -9.10
CA LEU A 36 -1.27 -9.83 -9.51
C LEU A 36 -0.28 -10.92 -9.08
N ALA A 37 -0.41 -11.45 -7.87
CA ALA A 37 0.45 -12.53 -7.38
C ALA A 37 0.35 -13.79 -8.26
N GLU A 38 -0.86 -14.12 -8.73
CA GLU A 38 -1.08 -15.22 -9.68
C GLU A 38 -0.39 -14.98 -11.03
N LYS A 39 -0.34 -13.73 -11.51
CA LYS A 39 0.29 -13.36 -12.79
C LYS A 39 1.81 -13.28 -12.72
N VAL A 40 2.35 -12.68 -11.66
CA VAL A 40 3.79 -12.42 -11.52
C VAL A 40 4.55 -13.56 -10.84
N GLY A 41 3.83 -14.55 -10.31
CA GLY A 41 4.37 -15.63 -9.51
C GLY A 41 4.59 -15.24 -8.04
N THR A 42 4.52 -16.25 -7.18
CA THR A 42 4.66 -16.10 -5.72
C THR A 42 6.04 -15.61 -5.29
N GLU A 43 7.11 -15.99 -5.99
CA GLU A 43 8.47 -15.55 -5.64
C GLU A 43 8.65 -14.05 -5.82
N ARG A 44 8.19 -13.50 -6.95
CA ARG A 44 8.25 -12.06 -7.22
C ARG A 44 7.35 -11.27 -6.28
N PHE A 45 6.17 -11.81 -5.97
CA PHE A 45 5.29 -11.24 -4.96
C PHE A 45 5.98 -11.18 -3.58
N ASP A 46 6.61 -12.26 -3.14
CA ASP A 46 7.26 -12.33 -1.83
C ASP A 46 8.46 -11.40 -1.72
N ALA A 47 9.26 -11.28 -2.77
CA ALA A 47 10.39 -10.38 -2.81
C ALA A 47 9.94 -8.91 -2.64
N GLU A 48 8.93 -8.48 -3.39
CA GLU A 48 8.40 -7.11 -3.28
C GLU A 48 7.63 -6.89 -1.98
N PHE A 49 6.87 -7.90 -1.52
CA PHE A 49 6.17 -7.85 -0.24
C PHE A 49 7.16 -7.67 0.92
N ALA A 50 8.26 -8.43 0.93
CA ALA A 50 9.31 -8.32 1.94
C ALA A 50 10.00 -6.94 1.93
N LYS A 51 10.20 -6.33 0.76
CA LYS A 51 10.74 -4.96 0.66
C LYS A 51 9.78 -3.95 1.30
N VAL A 52 8.49 -4.03 0.95
CA VAL A 52 7.45 -3.13 1.48
C VAL A 52 7.28 -3.29 2.99
N THR A 53 7.37 -4.50 3.54
CA THR A 53 7.30 -4.72 4.99
C THR A 53 8.58 -4.31 5.72
N LYS A 54 9.77 -4.56 5.15
CA LYS A 54 11.06 -4.17 5.72
C LYS A 54 11.22 -2.65 5.82
N MET A 55 10.76 -1.90 4.83
CA MET A 55 10.77 -0.41 4.86
C MET A 55 9.95 0.17 6.02
N THR A 56 9.14 -0.66 6.68
CA THR A 56 8.20 -0.24 7.73
C THR A 56 8.75 -0.39 9.14
N LYS A 57 9.75 -1.25 9.37
CA LYS A 57 10.47 -1.26 10.66
C LYS A 57 11.07 0.12 10.98
N MET A 58 11.28 0.96 9.97
CA MET A 58 11.74 2.35 10.12
C MET A 58 10.64 3.36 10.50
N THR A 59 9.36 3.04 10.30
CA THR A 59 8.22 3.87 10.71
C THR A 59 7.54 3.23 11.94
N LYS A 60 7.72 3.83 13.12
CA LYS A 60 7.07 3.44 14.39
C LYS A 60 5.59 3.11 14.16
N GLY A 61 5.19 1.86 14.44
CA GLY A 61 3.77 1.49 14.58
C GLY A 61 3.18 0.51 13.57
N SER A 62 3.98 -0.20 12.76
CA SER A 62 3.43 -1.23 11.87
C SER A 62 4.30 -2.48 11.84
N ASP A 63 4.00 -3.39 12.76
CA ASP A 63 4.59 -4.74 12.82
C ASP A 63 3.87 -5.64 11.80
N ILE A 64 4.27 -5.51 10.53
CA ILE A 64 3.76 -6.36 9.45
C ILE A 64 4.88 -7.36 9.14
N GLU A 65 4.70 -8.59 9.61
CA GLU A 65 5.61 -9.69 9.33
C GLU A 65 5.62 -10.07 7.84
N PRO A 66 6.74 -10.60 7.33
CA PRO A 66 6.80 -11.23 6.01
C PRO A 66 5.76 -12.34 5.84
N ARG A 67 5.37 -12.64 4.60
CA ARG A 67 4.51 -13.79 4.30
C ARG A 67 5.26 -15.08 4.64
N THR A 68 4.62 -16.00 5.36
CA THR A 68 5.20 -17.34 5.59
C THR A 68 5.00 -18.21 4.34
N PRO A 69 5.86 -19.23 4.09
CA PRO A 69 5.84 -19.98 2.82
C PRO A 69 4.51 -20.64 2.45
N ARG A 70 3.66 -20.96 3.44
CA ARG A 70 2.34 -21.59 3.24
C ARG A 70 1.17 -20.61 3.32
N GLN A 71 1.42 -19.35 3.68
CA GLN A 71 0.37 -18.36 3.83
C GLN A 71 -0.11 -17.87 2.46
N ARG A 72 -1.43 -17.79 2.25
CA ARG A 72 -1.99 -17.24 1.01
C ARG A 72 -1.64 -15.76 0.85
N CYS A 73 -1.37 -15.32 -0.38
CA CYS A 73 -1.07 -13.91 -0.68
C CYS A 73 -2.22 -12.97 -0.26
N SER A 74 -3.47 -13.42 -0.36
CA SER A 74 -4.64 -12.67 0.11
C SER A 74 -4.62 -12.43 1.62
N THR A 75 -4.24 -13.43 2.41
CA THR A 75 -4.09 -13.30 3.88
C THR A 75 -2.97 -12.34 4.24
N ALA A 76 -1.86 -12.37 3.50
CA ALA A 76 -0.75 -11.43 3.70
C ALA A 76 -1.13 -9.99 3.31
N ALA A 77 -1.80 -9.82 2.17
CA ALA A 77 -2.25 -8.52 1.67
C ALA A 77 -3.25 -7.83 2.60
N LYS A 78 -4.10 -8.57 3.33
CA LYS A 78 -5.01 -8.03 4.35
C LYS A 78 -4.30 -7.34 5.52
N ARG A 79 -3.04 -7.70 5.79
CA ARG A 79 -2.24 -7.07 6.86
C ARG A 79 -1.66 -5.72 6.42
N LEU A 80 -1.70 -5.39 5.14
CA LEU A 80 -1.16 -4.14 4.63
C LEU A 80 -2.08 -2.97 4.96
N THR A 81 -1.49 -1.80 5.10
CA THR A 81 -2.25 -0.54 5.04
C THR A 81 -2.51 -0.14 3.59
N LYS A 82 -3.50 0.71 3.38
CA LYS A 82 -3.91 1.21 2.06
C LYS A 82 -2.76 1.83 1.28
N ALA A 83 -1.89 2.59 1.95
CA ALA A 83 -0.69 3.16 1.35
C ALA A 83 0.28 2.08 0.88
N LYS A 84 0.55 1.07 1.71
CA LYS A 84 1.46 -0.03 1.37
C LYS A 84 0.94 -0.92 0.26
N ALA A 85 -0.36 -1.22 0.26
CA ALA A 85 -0.98 -1.95 -0.83
C ALA A 85 -0.78 -1.22 -2.16
N ARG A 86 -0.90 0.12 -2.17
CA ARG A 86 -0.62 0.92 -3.36
C ARG A 86 0.85 0.87 -3.79
N THR A 87 1.79 0.94 -2.84
CA THR A 87 3.22 0.81 -3.13
C THR A 87 3.55 -0.56 -3.72
N LEU A 88 3.04 -1.64 -3.13
CA LEU A 88 3.23 -3.00 -3.62
C LEU A 88 2.64 -3.19 -5.02
N ILE A 89 1.43 -2.69 -5.26
CA ILE A 89 0.82 -2.70 -6.60
C ILE A 89 1.73 -2.00 -7.61
N SER A 90 2.25 -0.81 -7.27
CA SER A 90 3.10 -0.04 -8.18
C SER A 90 4.41 -0.78 -8.50
N ALA A 91 5.02 -1.41 -7.50
CA ALA A 91 6.24 -2.21 -7.68
C ALA A 91 6.01 -3.46 -8.55
N LEU A 92 4.84 -4.10 -8.42
CA LEU A 92 4.50 -5.29 -9.19
C LEU A 92 4.08 -4.99 -10.64
N VAL A 93 3.54 -3.79 -10.91
CA VAL A 93 3.09 -3.38 -12.26
C VAL A 93 4.20 -2.67 -13.05
N GLY A 94 5.04 -1.89 -12.37
CA GLY A 94 6.08 -1.06 -13.01
C GLY A 94 7.48 -1.65 -13.02
N GLY A 95 7.65 -2.89 -12.57
CA GLY A 95 8.93 -3.60 -12.55
C GLY A 95 9.14 -4.52 -13.74
#